data_AF-A0A2H0BKD6-F1
#
_entry.id   AF-A0A2H0BKD6-F1
#
_cell.length_a   1.000
_cell.length_b   1.000
_cell.length_c   1.000
_cell.angle_alpha   90.00
_cell.angle_beta   90.00
_cell.angle_gamma   90.00
#
_symmetry.space_group_name_H-M   'P 1'
#
loop_
_entity.id
_entity.type
_entity.pdbx_description
1 polymer ?
#
loop_
_entity_poly.entity_id
_entity_poly.type
_entity_poly.pdbx_seq_one_letter_code
_entity_poly.pdbx_strand_id
1 'polypeptide(L)'
;STYDFRNNLSDYIDEVYLDKVPLVVGRFNKPLVVIKPFKEGDDNDFMRFFGFMGKGGEGGEAYVNRIRRSAREKRRIENLRKRNV
;
A
#
# COMPACT_ATOMS: atom_id res chain seq x y z
N SER A 1 7.15 -18.80 -13.59
CA SER A 1 7.81 -17.63 -14.21
C SER A 1 7.21 -16.34 -13.67
N THR A 2 7.91 -15.20 -13.67
CA THR A 2 7.31 -13.89 -13.32
C THR A 2 6.12 -13.52 -14.22
N TYR A 3 6.08 -14.07 -15.44
CA TYR A 3 4.93 -13.93 -16.34
C TYR A 3 3.71 -14.71 -15.86
N ASP A 4 3.87 -15.95 -15.39
CA ASP A 4 2.77 -16.75 -14.82
C ASP A 4 2.24 -16.12 -13.54
N PHE A 5 3.14 -15.60 -12.70
CA PHE A 5 2.77 -14.84 -11.50
C PHE A 5 1.91 -13.62 -11.83
N ARG A 6 2.25 -12.89 -12.90
CA ARG A 6 1.46 -11.73 -13.35
C ARG A 6 0.07 -12.13 -13.85
N ASN A 7 -0.02 -13.20 -14.62
CA ASN A 7 -1.28 -13.63 -15.23
C ASN A 7 -2.24 -14.24 -14.22
N ASN A 8 -1.72 -14.89 -13.17
CA ASN A 8 -2.49 -15.59 -12.15
C ASN A 8 -2.37 -14.92 -10.77
N LEU A 9 -2.13 -13.61 -10.73
CA LEU A 9 -1.89 -12.87 -9.48
C LEU A 9 -3.03 -13.06 -8.47
N SER A 10 -4.27 -13.07 -8.95
CA SER A 10 -5.46 -13.25 -8.12
C SER A 10 -5.43 -14.58 -7.36
N ASP A 11 -5.12 -15.67 -8.06
CA ASP A 11 -5.07 -17.01 -7.47
C ASP A 11 -4.01 -17.10 -6.37
N TYR A 12 -2.83 -16.51 -6.59
CA TYR A 12 -1.77 -16.46 -5.58
C TYR A 12 -2.13 -15.60 -4.37
N ILE A 13 -2.89 -14.51 -4.57
CA ILE A 13 -3.39 -13.68 -3.46
C ILE A 13 -4.42 -14.47 -2.64
N ASP A 14 -5.31 -15.18 -3.32
CA ASP A 14 -6.34 -16.00 -2.67
C ASP A 14 -5.71 -17.15 -1.87
N GLU A 15 -4.70 -17.83 -2.42
CA GLU A 15 -3.94 -18.87 -1.73
C GLU A 15 -3.25 -18.33 -0.46
N VAL A 16 -2.53 -17.21 -0.58
CA VAL A 16 -1.88 -16.55 0.58
C VAL A 16 -2.92 -16.11 1.62
N TYR A 17 -4.09 -15.65 1.19
CA TYR A 17 -5.17 -15.25 2.09
C TYR A 17 -5.80 -16.44 2.81
N LEU A 18 -6.03 -17.56 2.13
CA LEU A 18 -6.64 -18.76 2.71
C LEU A 18 -5.68 -19.50 3.63
N ASP A 19 -4.46 -19.77 3.16
CA ASP A 19 -3.50 -20.60 3.87
C ASP A 19 -2.75 -19.85 4.95
N LYS A 20 -2.82 -18.51 4.94
CA LYS A 20 -2.09 -17.62 5.85
C LYS A 20 -0.57 -17.85 5.82
N VAL A 21 -0.05 -18.37 4.70
CA VAL A 21 1.38 -18.61 4.49
C VAL A 21 1.95 -17.53 3.54
N PRO A 22 3.10 -16.92 3.86
CA PRO A 22 3.77 -16.00 2.95
C PRO A 22 4.31 -16.70 1.70
N LEU A 23 4.10 -16.09 0.53
CA LEU A 23 4.63 -16.56 -0.75
C LEU A 23 5.83 -15.71 -1.18
N VAL A 24 6.92 -16.37 -1.58
CA VAL A 24 8.12 -15.71 -2.12
C VAL A 24 8.15 -15.85 -3.63
N VAL A 25 8.08 -14.73 -4.35
CA VAL A 25 8.18 -14.70 -5.81
C VAL A 25 9.61 -14.40 -6.21
N GLY A 26 10.22 -15.33 -6.94
CA GLY A 26 11.60 -15.22 -7.42
C GLY A 26 11.71 -15.12 -8.94
N ARG A 27 12.83 -14.55 -9.41
CA ARG A 27 13.25 -14.57 -10.81
C ARG A 27 14.72 -14.98 -10.87
N PHE A 28 15.06 -15.93 -11.76
CA PHE A 28 16.43 -16.45 -11.90
C PHE A 28 17.04 -16.92 -10.55
N ASN A 29 16.27 -17.69 -9.77
CA ASN A 29 16.64 -18.16 -8.43
C ASN A 29 16.99 -17.07 -7.41
N LYS A 30 16.60 -15.81 -7.68
CA LYS A 30 16.73 -14.70 -6.73
C LYS A 30 15.35 -14.27 -6.24
N PRO A 31 15.15 -14.10 -4.92
CA PRO A 31 13.89 -13.57 -4.39
C PRO A 31 13.71 -12.12 -4.85
N LEU A 32 12.51 -11.78 -5.31
CA LEU A 32 12.17 -10.43 -5.80
C LEU A 32 11.14 -9.76 -4.90
N VAL A 33 10.06 -10.47 -4.56
CA VAL A 33 8.95 -9.95 -3.77
C VAL A 33 8.47 -11.02 -2.79
N VAL A 34 7.97 -10.59 -1.64
CA VAL A 34 7.27 -11.43 -0.67
C VAL A 34 5.84 -10.92 -0.54
N ILE A 35 4.88 -11.82 -0.74
CA ILE A 35 3.45 -11.58 -0.51
C ILE A 35 3.13 -12.21 0.84
N LYS A 36 2.63 -11.41 1.76
CA LYS A 36 2.26 -11.87 3.10
C LYS A 36 0.74 -11.75 3.29
N PRO A 37 0.12 -12.66 4.06
CA PRO A 37 -1.28 -12.51 4.41
C PRO A 37 -1.48 -11.22 5.19
N PHE A 38 -2.57 -10.52 4.87
CA PHE A 38 -2.98 -9.36 5.64
C PHE A 38 -3.33 -9.79 7.07
N LYS A 39 -2.81 -9.04 8.05
CA LYS A 39 -3.17 -9.17 9.46
C LYS A 39 -3.80 -7.87 9.91
N GLU A 40 -4.99 -7.94 10.50
CA GLU A 40 -5.61 -6.76 11.10
C GLU A 40 -4.66 -6.15 12.15
N GLY A 41 -4.30 -4.88 11.97
CA GLY A 41 -3.34 -4.17 12.80
C GLY A 41 -1.93 -3.99 12.21
N ASP A 42 -1.57 -4.71 11.14
CA ASP A 42 -0.25 -4.55 10.49
C ASP A 42 -0.16 -3.25 9.64
N ASP A 43 -1.28 -2.73 9.15
CA ASP A 43 -1.31 -1.60 8.21
C ASP A 43 -2.05 -0.38 8.77
N ASN A 44 -1.39 0.38 9.64
CA ASN A 44 -1.81 1.75 9.96
C ASN A 44 -1.39 2.78 8.88
N ASP A 45 -0.71 2.35 7.81
CA ASP A 45 -0.05 3.26 6.86
C ASP A 45 -0.53 3.11 5.40
N PHE A 46 -1.60 2.34 5.14
CA PHE A 46 -2.28 2.30 3.83
C PHE A 46 -2.60 3.72 3.34
N MET A 47 -2.94 4.61 4.28
CA MET A 47 -3.25 6.02 4.05
C MET A 47 -2.07 6.89 3.55
N ARG A 48 -0.81 6.45 3.67
CA ARG A 48 0.33 7.15 3.02
C ARG A 48 0.29 7.02 1.51
N PHE A 49 -0.24 5.91 1.00
CA PHE A 49 -0.27 5.61 -0.43
C PHE A 49 -1.50 6.18 -1.14
N PHE A 50 -2.56 6.61 -0.44
CA PHE A 50 -3.78 7.08 -1.10
C PHE A 50 -4.02 8.60 -1.00
N GLY A 51 -3.19 9.32 -0.23
CA GLY A 51 -3.31 10.78 -0.12
C GLY A 51 -3.12 11.56 -1.43
N PHE A 52 -2.50 10.93 -2.43
CA PHE A 52 -2.21 11.54 -3.73
C PHE A 52 -3.25 11.24 -4.83
N MET A 53 -4.16 10.28 -4.62
CA MET A 53 -5.19 9.93 -5.63
C MET A 53 -6.39 10.91 -5.65
N GLY A 54 -6.30 12.05 -4.96
CA GLY A 54 -7.27 13.13 -5.10
C GLY A 54 -7.23 13.73 -6.51
N LYS A 55 -8.27 14.49 -6.89
CA LYS A 55 -8.45 15.14 -8.21
C LYS A 55 -7.32 16.10 -8.67
N GLY A 56 -6.22 16.23 -7.90
CA GLY A 56 -5.18 17.24 -8.06
C GLY A 56 -3.89 16.78 -8.74
N GLY A 57 -3.73 15.52 -9.15
CA GLY A 57 -2.59 15.08 -9.97
C GLY A 57 -1.21 15.18 -9.32
N GLU A 58 -1.11 15.43 -8.01
CA GLU A 58 0.16 15.36 -7.28
C GLU A 58 0.58 13.90 -7.07
N GLY A 59 1.89 13.61 -7.11
CA GLY A 59 2.42 12.30 -6.72
C GLY A 59 2.54 12.13 -5.20
N GLY A 60 2.64 10.87 -4.73
CA GLY A 60 2.72 10.52 -3.30
C GLY A 60 3.83 11.23 -2.53
N GLU A 61 5.02 11.35 -3.13
CA GLU A 61 6.17 12.01 -2.50
C GLU A 61 5.97 13.53 -2.38
N ALA A 62 5.40 14.17 -3.42
CA ALA A 62 5.08 15.59 -3.41
C ALA A 62 4.02 15.92 -2.33
N TYR A 63 3.00 15.06 -2.20
CA TYR A 63 1.98 15.18 -1.16
C TYR A 63 2.57 15.07 0.25
N VAL A 64 3.40 14.05 0.50
CA VAL A 64 4.06 13.84 1.80
C VAL A 64 4.97 15.02 2.14
N ASN A 65 5.74 15.51 1.17
CA ASN A 65 6.62 16.66 1.36
C ASN A 65 5.84 17.95 1.64
N ARG A 66 4.66 18.16 1.04
CA ARG A 66 3.78 19.30 1.33
C ARG A 66 3.22 19.25 2.75
N ILE A 67 2.72 18.10 3.19
CA ILE A 67 2.20 17.94 4.57
C ILE A 67 3.30 18.17 5.61
N ARG A 68 4.53 17.68 5.33
CA ARG A 68 5.68 17.88 6.23
C ARG A 68 6.11 19.35 6.33
N ARG A 69 5.92 20.15 5.28
CA ARG A 69 6.35 21.56 5.21
C ARG A 69 5.47 22.53 6.01
N SER A 70 4.20 22.21 6.30
CA SER A 70 3.30 23.16 6.99
C SER A 70 2.51 22.49 8.11
N ALA A 71 2.81 22.88 9.35
CA ALA A 71 2.10 22.43 10.55
C ALA A 71 0.59 22.76 10.51
N ARG A 72 0.20 23.84 9.83
CA ARG A 72 -1.20 24.25 9.65
C ARG A 72 -1.96 23.30 8.74
N GLU A 73 -1.32 22.87 7.64
CA GLU A 73 -1.94 21.96 6.67
C GLU A 73 -2.06 20.54 7.23
N LYS A 74 -1.03 20.10 7.98
CA LYS A 74 -1.07 18.85 8.72
C LYS A 74 -2.30 18.78 9.65
N ARG A 75 -2.51 19.83 10.46
CA ARG A 75 -3.67 19.93 11.37
C ARG A 75 -5.01 19.98 10.63
N ARG A 76 -5.07 20.70 9.49
CA ARG A 76 -6.28 20.76 8.66
C ARG A 76 -6.68 19.38 8.13
N ILE A 77 -5.72 18.60 7.64
CA ILE A 77 -5.94 17.26 7.11
C ILE A 77 -6.33 16.28 8.23
N GLU A 78 -5.69 16.35 9.39
CA GLU A 78 -6.07 15.56 10.58
C GLU A 78 -7.53 15.84 11.00
N ASN A 79 -7.96 17.11 10.97
CA ASN A 79 -9.34 17.49 11.33
C ASN A 79 -10.39 17.06 10.29
N LEU A 80 -10.06 17.12 9.00
CA LEU A 80 -10.94 16.59 7.94
C LEU A 80 -11.11 15.07 8.08
N ARG A 81 -10.06 14.36 8.50
CA ARG A 81 -10.11 12.90 8.70
C ARG A 81 -10.98 12.49 9.88
N LYS A 82 -10.97 13.25 10.99
CA LYS A 82 -11.83 13.00 12.16
C LYS A 82 -13.32 13.26 11.93
N ARG A 83 -13.69 13.95 10.85
CA ARG A 83 -15.08 14.26 10.51
C ARG A 83 -15.74 13.26 9.56
N ASN A 84 -14.95 12.42 8.88
CA ASN A 84 -15.43 11.46 7.89
C ASN A 84 -15.37 9.99 8.38
N VAL A 85 -15.11 9.79 9.67
CA VAL A 85 -15.31 8.54 10.43
C VAL A 85 -16.47 8.79 11.37
#